data_AF-A0A961SFU9-F1
#
_entry.id   AF-A0A961SFU9-F1
#
_cell.length_a   1.000
_cell.length_b   1.000
_cell.length_c   1.000
_cell.angle_alpha   90.00
_cell.angle_beta   90.00
_cell.angle_gamma   90.00
#
_symmetry.space_group_name_H-M   'P 1'
#
loop_
_entity.id
_entity.type
_entity.pdbx_description
1 polymer ?
#
loop_
_entity_poly.entity_id
_entity_poly.type
_entity_poly.pdbx_seq_one_letter_code
_entity_poly.pdbx_strand_id
1 'polypeptide(L)'
;MSETISPTFTFVKSGIYYFSRRIPTELIHHYTSPRIAFSLRTRSTRVAEARARRAADQLDEYWFHLRSQSKELPGKHMLRLQRDPRAATASVPEVDAVSSSITLSEGMALYLKHKGAGRPVTFHRAAERTCGYVIDACGDKPLDAYSRADANAFRDSLIERGLAGSSMTRVFGTVRSIINFAASEQGIAMNNPFAGVYYDRDAGVSDRLPVPTTALRKLQQECHLLDDDLRWLVALYLASFERRPKLAPLPMAVKNEKL
;
A
#
# COMPACT_ATOMS: atom_id res chain seq x y z
N MET A 1 -21.74 -57.51 -4.53
CA MET A 1 -22.57 -56.96 -5.62
C MET A 1 -21.62 -56.26 -6.59
N SER A 2 -21.63 -56.72 -7.83
CA SER A 2 -20.61 -56.51 -8.88
C SER A 2 -20.39 -55.04 -9.24
N GLU A 3 -19.20 -54.53 -8.91
CA GLU A 3 -18.69 -53.27 -9.47
C GLU A 3 -18.35 -53.52 -10.95
N THR A 4 -19.25 -53.09 -11.83
CA THR A 4 -19.03 -53.16 -13.27
C THR A 4 -18.00 -52.08 -13.61
N ILE A 5 -16.77 -52.52 -13.92
CA ILE A 5 -15.65 -51.65 -14.29
C ILE A 5 -15.85 -51.20 -15.74
N SER A 6 -16.20 -49.93 -15.95
CA SER A 6 -15.88 -49.03 -17.10
C SER A 6 -16.88 -47.86 -17.17
N PRO A 7 -16.55 -46.66 -17.72
CA PRO A 7 -15.31 -46.14 -18.28
C PRO A 7 -14.62 -45.13 -17.33
N THR A 8 -13.44 -44.67 -17.74
CA THR A 8 -12.57 -43.66 -17.12
C THR A 8 -13.29 -42.68 -16.18
N PHE A 9 -13.07 -42.83 -14.88
CA PHE A 9 -13.60 -42.00 -13.79
C PHE A 9 -15.11 -42.04 -13.53
N THR A 10 -15.86 -43.08 -13.92
CA THR A 10 -17.29 -43.19 -13.57
C THR A 10 -17.70 -44.48 -12.87
N PHE A 11 -18.80 -44.41 -12.12
CA PHE A 11 -19.48 -45.56 -11.53
C PHE A 11 -21.01 -45.32 -11.51
N VAL A 12 -21.80 -46.39 -11.43
CA VAL A 12 -23.27 -46.29 -11.45
C VAL A 12 -23.85 -46.53 -10.07
N LYS A 13 -24.75 -45.64 -9.64
CA LYS A 13 -25.55 -45.81 -8.40
C LYS A 13 -27.00 -45.48 -8.69
N SER A 14 -27.89 -46.43 -8.42
CA SER A 14 -29.35 -46.31 -8.65
C SER A 14 -29.73 -45.87 -10.09
N GLY A 15 -29.01 -46.39 -11.09
CA GLY A 15 -29.24 -46.07 -12.51
C GLY A 15 -28.75 -44.70 -12.97
N ILE A 16 -28.08 -43.92 -12.12
CA ILE A 16 -27.46 -42.64 -12.46
C ILE A 16 -25.94 -42.80 -12.44
N TYR A 17 -25.26 -42.23 -13.44
CA TYR A 17 -23.80 -42.20 -13.49
C TYR A 17 -23.23 -41.14 -12.54
N TYR A 18 -22.18 -41.50 -11.82
CA TYR A 18 -21.39 -40.64 -10.94
C TYR A 18 -19.96 -40.55 -11.46
N PHE A 19 -19.35 -39.39 -11.30
CA PHE A 19 -17.92 -39.20 -11.46
C PHE A 19 -17.20 -39.59 -10.18
N SER A 20 -16.04 -40.22 -10.30
CA SER A 20 -15.11 -40.40 -9.19
C SER A 20 -13.67 -40.37 -9.64
N ARG A 21 -12.87 -39.51 -8.99
CA ARG A 21 -11.43 -39.43 -9.19
C ARG A 21 -10.70 -39.21 -7.88
N ARG A 22 -9.59 -39.93 -7.69
CA ARG A 22 -8.71 -39.77 -6.52
C ARG A 22 -7.83 -38.54 -6.71
N ILE A 23 -7.61 -37.81 -5.64
CA ILE A 23 -6.74 -36.62 -5.62
C ILE A 23 -5.28 -37.09 -5.49
N PRO A 24 -4.31 -36.54 -6.26
CA PRO A 24 -2.89 -36.83 -6.11
C PRO A 24 -2.41 -36.59 -4.67
N THR A 25 -1.50 -37.43 -4.17
CA THR A 25 -1.05 -37.40 -2.76
C THR A 25 -0.51 -36.04 -2.34
N GLU A 26 0.24 -35.39 -3.21
CA GLU A 26 0.81 -34.06 -3.01
C GLU A 26 -0.25 -32.97 -2.83
N LEU A 27 -1.43 -33.17 -3.42
CA LEU A 27 -2.51 -32.17 -3.43
C LEU A 27 -3.60 -32.46 -2.39
N ILE A 28 -3.49 -33.56 -1.62
CA ILE A 28 -4.50 -33.95 -0.61
C ILE A 28 -4.71 -32.83 0.40
N HIS A 29 -3.65 -32.11 0.80
CA HIS A 29 -3.72 -31.01 1.78
C HIS A 29 -4.62 -29.84 1.34
N HIS A 30 -4.86 -29.69 0.04
CA HIS A 30 -5.75 -28.64 -0.49
C HIS A 30 -7.23 -29.02 -0.49
N TYR A 31 -7.58 -30.25 -0.08
CA TYR A 31 -8.97 -30.75 -0.13
C TYR A 31 -9.40 -31.38 1.19
N THR A 32 -10.67 -31.16 1.56
CA THR A 32 -11.29 -31.78 2.75
C THR A 32 -11.48 -33.30 2.60
N SER A 33 -11.35 -33.86 1.41
CA SER A 33 -11.56 -35.28 1.13
C SER A 33 -10.61 -35.80 0.07
N PRO A 34 -10.12 -37.05 0.16
CA PRO A 34 -9.09 -37.60 -0.73
C PRO A 34 -9.60 -38.00 -2.12
N ARG A 35 -10.91 -37.86 -2.35
CA ARG A 35 -11.58 -38.28 -3.59
C ARG A 35 -12.69 -37.30 -3.93
N ILE A 36 -12.73 -36.87 -5.18
CA ILE A 36 -13.79 -36.03 -5.72
C ILE A 36 -14.81 -36.97 -6.35
N ALA A 37 -16.06 -36.92 -5.88
CA ALA A 37 -17.15 -37.70 -6.45
C ALA A 37 -18.46 -36.91 -6.46
N PHE A 38 -19.15 -36.89 -7.60
CA PHE A 38 -20.42 -36.19 -7.76
C PHE A 38 -21.28 -36.84 -8.87
N SER A 39 -22.59 -36.58 -8.88
CA SER A 39 -23.48 -37.17 -9.88
C SER A 39 -23.33 -36.47 -11.24
N LEU A 40 -23.21 -37.25 -12.32
CA LEU A 40 -23.20 -36.74 -13.70
C LEU A 40 -24.61 -36.44 -14.22
N ARG A 41 -25.64 -36.69 -13.41
CA ARG A 41 -27.06 -36.42 -13.69
C ARG A 41 -27.51 -36.94 -15.07
N THR A 42 -27.07 -38.14 -15.43
CA THR A 42 -27.42 -38.79 -16.69
C THR A 42 -27.53 -40.28 -16.49
N ARG A 43 -28.41 -40.92 -17.29
CA ARG A 43 -28.55 -42.38 -17.41
C ARG A 43 -27.91 -42.92 -18.70
N SER A 44 -27.47 -42.04 -19.60
CA SER A 44 -26.82 -42.41 -20.86
C SER A 44 -25.32 -42.55 -20.69
N THR A 45 -24.78 -43.70 -21.12
CA THR A 45 -23.34 -44.05 -21.08
C THR A 45 -22.49 -43.02 -21.82
N ARG A 46 -22.81 -42.73 -23.08
CA ARG A 46 -22.06 -41.79 -23.94
C ARG A 46 -21.99 -40.39 -23.34
N VAL A 47 -23.11 -39.92 -22.77
CA VAL A 47 -23.19 -38.59 -22.14
C VAL A 47 -22.42 -38.57 -20.82
N ALA A 48 -22.50 -39.65 -20.04
CA ALA A 48 -21.74 -39.79 -18.80
C ALA A 48 -20.24 -39.72 -19.08
N GLU A 49 -19.77 -40.48 -20.06
CA GLU A 49 -18.36 -40.50 -20.46
C GLU A 49 -17.87 -39.13 -20.94
N ALA A 50 -18.62 -38.45 -21.82
CA ALA A 50 -18.25 -37.12 -22.30
C ALA A 50 -18.20 -36.06 -21.19
N ARG A 51 -19.07 -36.17 -20.17
CA ARG A 51 -19.05 -35.27 -19.00
C ARG A 51 -17.93 -35.62 -18.02
N ALA A 52 -17.66 -36.91 -17.82
CA ALA A 52 -16.58 -37.38 -16.96
C ALA A 52 -15.21 -36.97 -17.49
N ARG A 53 -14.98 -37.09 -18.81
CA ARG A 53 -13.75 -36.62 -19.45
C ARG A 53 -13.54 -35.12 -19.25
N ARG A 54 -14.56 -34.30 -19.55
CA ARG A 54 -14.51 -32.84 -19.32
C ARG A 54 -14.20 -32.48 -17.87
N ALA A 55 -14.81 -33.17 -16.91
CA ALA A 55 -14.52 -32.95 -15.49
C ALA A 55 -13.09 -33.39 -15.12
N ALA A 56 -12.57 -34.45 -15.74
CA ALA A 56 -11.19 -34.87 -15.56
C ALA A 56 -10.21 -33.84 -16.11
N ASP A 57 -10.43 -33.34 -17.33
CA ASP A 57 -9.56 -32.34 -17.96
C ASP A 57 -9.48 -31.05 -17.12
N GLN A 58 -10.63 -30.59 -16.60
CA GLN A 58 -10.69 -29.43 -15.69
C GLN A 58 -9.91 -29.65 -14.39
N LEU A 59 -9.97 -30.87 -13.83
CA LEU A 59 -9.19 -31.21 -12.64
C LEU A 59 -7.70 -31.29 -12.95
N ASP A 60 -7.30 -31.76 -14.12
CA ASP A 60 -5.89 -31.84 -14.52
C ASP A 60 -5.28 -30.45 -14.73
N GLU A 61 -6.00 -29.53 -15.35
CA GLU A 61 -5.60 -28.13 -15.49
C GLU A 61 -5.47 -27.45 -14.12
N TYR A 62 -6.45 -27.64 -13.24
CA TYR A 62 -6.41 -27.09 -11.89
C TYR A 62 -5.23 -27.65 -11.06
N TRP A 63 -5.01 -28.97 -11.11
CA TRP A 63 -3.88 -29.60 -10.44
C TRP A 63 -2.54 -29.17 -11.04
N PHE A 64 -2.46 -28.93 -12.35
CA PHE A 64 -1.27 -28.38 -12.99
C PHE A 64 -0.94 -26.97 -12.47
N HIS A 65 -1.93 -26.10 -12.33
CA HIS A 65 -1.75 -24.79 -11.73
C HIS A 65 -1.29 -24.88 -10.27
N LEU A 66 -1.91 -25.77 -9.50
CA LEU A 66 -1.55 -25.98 -8.09
C LEU A 66 -0.11 -26.49 -7.93
N ARG A 67 0.33 -27.39 -8.82
CA ARG A 67 1.73 -27.84 -8.88
C ARG A 67 2.69 -26.74 -9.33
N SER A 68 2.26 -25.86 -10.23
CA SER A 68 3.09 -24.72 -10.68
C SER A 68 3.29 -23.68 -9.56
N GLN A 69 2.35 -23.60 -8.62
CA GLN A 69 2.48 -22.77 -7.41
C GLN A 69 3.35 -23.44 -6.34
N SER A 70 3.33 -24.77 -6.22
CA SER A 70 4.26 -25.49 -5.35
C SER A 70 5.68 -25.42 -5.91
N LYS A 71 6.57 -24.68 -5.22
CA LYS A 71 7.96 -24.33 -5.62
C LYS A 71 8.93 -25.51 -5.86
N GLU A 72 8.45 -26.75 -5.89
CA GLU A 72 9.22 -27.94 -6.25
C GLU A 72 9.34 -28.00 -7.78
N LEU A 73 10.29 -27.23 -8.34
CA LEU A 73 10.69 -27.38 -9.74
C LEU A 73 11.10 -28.85 -10.00
N PRO A 74 10.38 -29.58 -10.87
CA PRO A 74 10.78 -30.93 -11.24
C PRO A 74 12.20 -30.89 -11.83
N GLY A 75 13.12 -31.67 -11.27
CA GLY A 75 14.52 -31.66 -11.70
C GLY A 75 15.39 -30.56 -11.07
N LYS A 76 14.98 -29.93 -9.96
CA LYS A 76 15.82 -28.99 -9.17
C LYS A 76 17.23 -29.50 -8.89
N HIS A 77 17.40 -30.81 -8.69
CA HIS A 77 18.69 -31.47 -8.46
C HIS A 77 19.59 -31.53 -9.71
N MET A 78 19.06 -31.28 -10.91
CA MET A 78 19.80 -31.27 -12.17
C MET A 78 20.21 -29.85 -12.61
N LEU A 79 19.84 -28.82 -11.85
CA LEU A 79 20.29 -27.45 -12.11
C LEU A 79 21.78 -27.36 -11.80
N ARG A 80 22.61 -27.04 -12.81
CA ARG A 80 24.01 -26.68 -12.62
C ARG A 80 24.08 -25.40 -11.79
N LEU A 81 24.23 -25.53 -10.48
CA LEU A 81 24.58 -24.41 -9.61
C LEU A 81 26.00 -23.95 -9.98
N GLN A 82 26.11 -22.84 -10.70
CA GLN A 82 27.30 -22.01 -10.68
C GLN A 82 27.33 -21.36 -9.29
N ARG A 83 28.06 -21.99 -8.37
CA ARG A 83 28.13 -21.66 -6.95
C ARG A 83 28.99 -20.42 -6.76
N ASP A 84 28.38 -19.24 -6.80
CA ASP A 84 28.97 -18.04 -6.20
C ASP A 84 28.70 -18.04 -4.68
N PRO A 85 29.73 -18.07 -3.81
CA PRO A 85 29.56 -18.32 -2.37
C PRO A 85 29.22 -17.06 -1.55
N ARG A 86 28.47 -16.09 -2.09
CA ARG A 86 28.22 -14.79 -1.41
C ARG A 86 26.77 -14.36 -1.20
N ALA A 87 25.79 -15.25 -1.40
CA ALA A 87 24.37 -14.93 -1.18
C ALA A 87 23.65 -15.91 -0.24
N ALA A 88 24.34 -16.41 0.79
CA ALA A 88 23.71 -17.20 1.86
C ALA A 88 23.41 -16.29 3.06
N THR A 89 22.26 -15.60 3.01
CA THR A 89 21.41 -15.24 4.17
C THR A 89 20.22 -14.40 3.67
N ALA A 90 19.10 -15.06 3.40
CA ALA A 90 17.77 -14.47 3.55
C ALA A 90 16.75 -15.62 3.60
N SER A 91 16.43 -16.03 4.81
CA SER A 91 15.22 -16.76 5.17
C SER A 91 14.00 -16.04 4.59
N VAL A 92 13.24 -16.71 3.72
CA VAL A 92 11.96 -16.22 3.24
C VAL A 92 10.84 -16.92 4.02
N PRO A 93 9.97 -16.16 4.70
CA PRO A 93 8.89 -16.71 5.52
C PRO A 93 7.74 -17.24 4.65
N GLU A 94 6.93 -18.07 5.30
CA GLU A 94 5.63 -18.57 4.86
C GLU A 94 4.74 -17.43 4.34
N VAL A 95 4.12 -17.62 3.17
CA VAL A 95 3.13 -16.69 2.61
C VAL A 95 1.79 -17.40 2.52
N ASP A 96 1.01 -17.25 3.59
CA ASP A 96 -0.44 -17.21 3.52
C ASP A 96 -0.87 -16.09 2.57
N ALA A 97 -1.88 -16.37 1.74
CA ALA A 97 -2.63 -15.44 0.89
C ALA A 97 -1.79 -14.43 0.07
N VAL A 98 -1.58 -14.75 -1.22
CA VAL A 98 -1.14 -13.76 -2.21
C VAL A 98 -2.23 -12.70 -2.35
N SER A 99 -2.13 -11.66 -1.55
CA SER A 99 -2.65 -10.35 -1.85
C SER A 99 -2.01 -9.87 -3.15
N SER A 100 -2.79 -9.81 -4.22
CA SER A 100 -2.41 -9.24 -5.52
C SER A 100 -2.32 -7.71 -5.47
N SER A 101 -1.78 -7.17 -4.37
CA SER A 101 -1.71 -5.75 -4.08
C SER A 101 -0.27 -5.28 -4.26
N ILE A 102 -0.10 -4.15 -4.95
CA ILE A 102 1.20 -3.51 -5.15
C ILE A 102 1.80 -3.07 -3.81
N THR A 103 3.12 -2.93 -3.73
CA THR A 103 3.77 -2.40 -2.52
C THR A 103 3.56 -0.90 -2.38
N LEU A 104 3.87 -0.35 -1.19
CA LEU A 104 3.79 1.09 -0.98
C LEU A 104 4.79 1.85 -1.88
N SER A 105 5.99 1.30 -2.08
CA SER A 105 7.00 1.89 -2.97
C SER A 105 6.54 1.91 -4.43
N GLU A 106 5.92 0.83 -4.91
CA GLU A 106 5.32 0.76 -6.25
C GLU A 106 4.14 1.72 -6.39
N GLY A 107 3.26 1.79 -5.39
CA GLY A 107 2.13 2.72 -5.34
C GLY A 107 2.58 4.19 -5.38
N MET A 108 3.67 4.52 -4.68
CA MET A 108 4.31 5.84 -4.76
C MET A 108 4.83 6.14 -6.16
N ALA A 109 5.50 5.19 -6.81
CA ALA A 109 6.01 5.38 -8.17
C ALA A 109 4.86 5.63 -9.17
N LEU A 110 3.76 4.90 -9.05
CA LEU A 110 2.55 5.14 -9.84
C LEU A 110 1.92 6.50 -9.55
N TYR A 111 1.86 6.89 -8.28
CA TYR A 111 1.36 8.20 -7.88
C TYR A 111 2.20 9.32 -8.49
N LEU A 112 3.54 9.23 -8.43
CA LEU A 112 4.43 10.24 -9.00
C LEU A 112 4.36 10.26 -10.53
N LYS A 113 4.20 9.11 -11.18
CA LYS A 113 4.05 9.03 -12.64
C LYS A 113 2.78 9.75 -13.13
N HIS A 114 1.66 9.59 -12.42
CA HIS A 114 0.37 10.16 -12.86
C HIS A 114 0.09 11.55 -12.30
N LYS A 115 0.36 11.79 -11.01
CA LYS A 115 0.09 13.07 -10.32
C LYS A 115 1.28 14.02 -10.34
N GLY A 116 2.49 13.54 -10.66
CA GLY A 116 3.71 14.36 -10.72
C GLY A 116 3.90 15.12 -12.02
N ALA A 117 3.20 14.76 -13.10
CA ALA A 117 3.27 15.51 -14.36
C ALA A 117 2.85 16.98 -14.15
N GLY A 118 3.79 17.91 -14.33
CA GLY A 118 3.57 19.35 -14.11
C GLY A 118 3.71 19.84 -12.67
N ARG A 119 4.18 19.00 -11.73
CA ARG A 119 4.43 19.39 -10.33
C ARG A 119 5.90 19.75 -10.09
N PRO A 120 6.20 20.63 -9.12
CA PRO A 120 7.57 20.99 -8.78
C PRO A 120 8.33 19.82 -8.16
N VAL A 121 9.66 19.85 -8.25
CA VAL A 121 10.56 18.82 -7.65
C VAL A 121 10.33 18.65 -6.14
N THR A 122 9.89 19.70 -5.45
CA THR A 122 9.52 19.65 -4.02
C THR A 122 8.38 18.68 -3.74
N PHE A 123 7.45 18.49 -4.68
CA PHE A 123 6.36 17.52 -4.58
C PHE A 123 6.88 16.08 -4.62
N HIS A 124 7.76 15.78 -5.58
CA HIS A 124 8.40 14.46 -5.71
C HIS A 124 9.17 14.11 -4.43
N ARG A 125 10.05 15.02 -3.99
CA ARG A 125 10.83 14.85 -2.76
C ARG A 125 9.94 14.71 -1.51
N ALA A 126 8.77 15.36 -1.48
CA ALA A 126 7.85 15.23 -0.35
C ALA A 126 7.21 13.85 -0.30
N ALA A 127 6.77 13.31 -1.44
CA ALA A 127 6.23 11.96 -1.54
C ALA A 127 7.28 10.90 -1.18
N GLU A 128 8.47 10.98 -1.79
CA GLU A 128 9.60 10.07 -1.53
C GLU A 128 9.99 10.05 -0.05
N ARG A 129 10.17 11.23 0.55
CA ARG A 129 10.51 11.35 1.97
C ARG A 129 9.43 10.75 2.87
N THR A 130 8.17 11.01 2.55
CA THR A 130 7.04 10.57 3.36
C THR A 130 6.87 9.05 3.29
N CYS A 131 6.96 8.47 2.10
CA CYS A 131 6.98 7.01 1.93
C CYS A 131 8.20 6.39 2.59
N GLY A 132 9.37 7.01 2.49
CA GLY A 132 10.58 6.58 3.21
C GLY A 132 10.32 6.46 4.71
N TYR A 133 9.69 7.45 5.35
CA TYR A 133 9.38 7.37 6.78
C TYR A 133 8.43 6.21 7.13
N VAL A 134 7.48 5.88 6.26
CA VAL A 134 6.57 4.74 6.48
C VAL A 134 7.33 3.42 6.34
N ILE A 135 8.21 3.32 5.33
CA ILE A 135 9.04 2.13 5.10
C ILE A 135 10.02 1.93 6.26
N ASP A 136 10.64 2.99 6.77
CA ASP A 136 11.55 2.92 7.92
C ASP A 136 10.84 2.44 9.19
N ALA A 137 9.57 2.85 9.40
CA ALA A 137 8.81 2.52 10.60
C ALA A 137 8.11 1.14 10.54
N CYS A 138 7.59 0.76 9.37
CA CYS A 138 6.69 -0.39 9.23
C CYS A 138 7.12 -1.38 8.14
N GLY A 139 8.16 -1.08 7.37
CA GLY A 139 8.58 -1.85 6.20
C GLY A 139 7.77 -1.53 4.94
N ASP A 140 8.30 -1.97 3.79
CA ASP A 140 7.60 -1.93 2.51
C ASP A 140 6.69 -3.15 2.38
N LYS A 141 5.41 -2.94 2.66
CA LYS A 141 4.35 -3.97 2.65
C LYS A 141 3.41 -3.74 1.46
N PRO A 142 2.68 -4.78 1.02
CA PRO A 142 1.57 -4.58 0.10
C PRO A 142 0.49 -3.70 0.75
N LEU A 143 -0.24 -2.92 -0.05
CA LEU A 143 -1.15 -1.89 0.49
C LEU A 143 -2.21 -2.42 1.46
N ASP A 144 -2.62 -3.68 1.31
CA ASP A 144 -3.65 -4.34 2.10
C ASP A 144 -3.13 -5.01 3.37
N ALA A 145 -1.82 -5.23 3.49
CA ALA A 145 -1.18 -5.75 4.70
C ALA A 145 -0.92 -4.67 5.76
N TYR A 146 -1.11 -3.39 5.44
CA TYR A 146 -1.03 -2.33 6.44
C TYR A 146 -2.21 -2.41 7.40
N SER A 147 -1.89 -2.45 8.69
CA SER A 147 -2.88 -2.48 9.77
C SER A 147 -2.95 -1.14 10.49
N ARG A 148 -3.96 -0.98 11.36
CA ARG A 148 -4.02 0.19 12.25
C ARG A 148 -2.88 0.22 13.27
N ALA A 149 -2.32 -0.94 13.62
CA ALA A 149 -1.14 -1.02 14.47
C ALA A 149 0.09 -0.39 13.78
N ASP A 150 0.26 -0.64 12.48
CA ASP A 150 1.33 -0.01 11.68
C ASP A 150 1.15 1.51 11.62
N ALA A 151 -0.08 1.98 11.42
CA ALA A 151 -0.36 3.42 11.39
C ALA A 151 -0.04 4.13 12.72
N ASN A 152 -0.25 3.44 13.85
CA ASN A 152 0.11 3.95 15.18
C ASN A 152 1.64 3.88 15.41
N ALA A 153 2.30 2.79 15.02
CA ALA A 153 3.75 2.68 15.09
C ALA A 153 4.45 3.77 14.25
N PHE A 154 3.91 4.04 13.06
CA PHE A 154 4.37 5.15 12.23
C PHE A 154 4.20 6.50 12.93
N ARG A 155 3.04 6.77 13.55
CA ARG A 155 2.84 7.99 14.35
C ARG A 155 3.89 8.12 15.44
N ASP A 156 4.10 7.06 16.21
CA ASP A 156 4.99 7.07 17.37
C ASP A 156 6.44 7.31 16.93
N SER A 157 6.86 6.74 15.79
CA SER A 157 8.17 7.02 15.18
C SER A 157 8.35 8.49 14.78
N LEU A 158 7.29 9.18 14.33
CA LEU A 158 7.37 10.61 13.98
C LEU A 158 7.45 11.49 15.22
N ILE A 159 6.80 11.08 16.32
CA ILE A 159 6.87 11.75 17.62
C ILE A 159 8.26 11.58 18.23
N GLU A 160 8.83 10.36 18.20
CA GLU A 160 10.19 10.07 18.68
C GLU A 160 11.23 10.91 17.93
N ARG A 161 11.02 11.15 16.64
CA ARG A 161 11.85 12.04 15.81
C ARG A 161 11.62 13.53 16.08
N GLY A 162 10.68 13.89 16.94
CA GLY A 162 10.42 15.28 17.34
C GLY A 162 9.76 16.14 16.27
N LEU A 163 8.99 15.56 15.33
CA LEU A 163 8.27 16.36 14.34
C LEU A 163 7.13 17.13 14.99
N ALA A 164 6.97 18.40 14.62
CA ALA A 164 5.80 19.19 15.02
C ALA A 164 4.50 18.62 14.44
N GLY A 165 3.39 18.78 15.16
CA GLY A 165 2.07 18.28 14.79
C GLY A 165 1.61 18.73 13.40
N SER A 166 1.88 19.98 13.03
CA SER A 166 1.61 20.50 11.68
C SER A 166 2.40 19.78 10.58
N SER A 167 3.61 19.33 10.87
CA SER A 167 4.42 18.51 9.94
C SER A 167 3.87 17.10 9.85
N MET A 168 3.49 16.50 10.98
CA MET A 168 2.82 15.20 10.99
C MET A 168 1.54 15.23 10.15
N THR A 169 0.71 16.28 10.25
CA THR A 169 -0.50 16.43 9.40
C THR A 169 -0.18 16.38 7.92
N ARG A 170 0.89 17.05 7.47
CA ARG A 170 1.30 17.04 6.05
C ARG A 170 1.79 15.68 5.61
N VAL A 171 2.55 15.00 6.47
CA VAL A 171 3.07 13.64 6.22
C VAL A 171 1.91 12.66 6.10
N PHE A 172 1.04 12.57 7.11
CA PHE A 172 -0.15 11.69 7.07
C PHE A 172 -1.08 11.99 5.89
N GLY A 173 -1.26 13.28 5.54
CA GLY A 173 -2.02 13.68 4.37
C GLY A 173 -1.43 13.11 3.07
N THR A 174 -0.11 13.17 2.92
CA THR A 174 0.60 12.66 1.74
C THR A 174 0.52 11.13 1.65
N VAL A 175 0.77 10.41 2.76
CA VAL A 175 0.64 8.93 2.81
C VAL A 175 -0.78 8.52 2.41
N ARG A 176 -1.80 9.17 2.99
CA ARG A 176 -3.20 8.87 2.69
C ARG A 176 -3.51 9.06 1.20
N SER A 177 -3.05 10.16 0.60
CA SER A 177 -3.28 10.42 -0.82
C SER A 177 -2.62 9.37 -1.72
N ILE A 178 -1.40 8.94 -1.40
CA ILE A 178 -0.68 7.92 -2.18
C ILE A 178 -1.40 6.58 -2.09
N ILE A 179 -1.70 6.11 -0.87
CA ILE A 179 -2.36 4.81 -0.66
C ILE A 179 -3.76 4.80 -1.28
N ASN A 180 -4.55 5.87 -1.10
CA ASN A 180 -5.89 5.93 -1.69
C ASN A 180 -5.85 5.94 -3.22
N PHE A 181 -4.90 6.66 -3.82
CA PHE A 181 -4.71 6.66 -5.26
C PHE A 181 -4.32 5.27 -5.76
N ALA A 182 -3.30 4.68 -5.13
CA ALA A 182 -2.79 3.36 -5.49
C ALA A 182 -3.85 2.26 -5.33
N ALA A 183 -4.65 2.31 -4.27
CA ALA A 183 -5.78 1.41 -4.05
C ALA A 183 -6.87 1.59 -5.13
N SER A 184 -7.20 2.83 -5.51
CA SER A 184 -8.18 3.11 -6.55
C SER A 184 -7.73 2.63 -7.93
N GLU A 185 -6.44 2.78 -8.27
CA GLU A 185 -5.89 2.31 -9.55
C GLU A 185 -5.90 0.79 -9.67
N GLN A 186 -5.71 0.07 -8.55
CA GLN A 186 -5.73 -1.39 -8.51
C GLN A 186 -7.14 -1.97 -8.28
N GLY A 187 -8.16 -1.12 -8.14
CA GLY A 187 -9.53 -1.55 -7.84
C GLY A 187 -9.70 -2.20 -6.45
N ILE A 188 -8.79 -1.90 -5.51
CA ILE A 188 -8.80 -2.46 -4.16
C ILE A 188 -9.72 -1.61 -3.28
N ALA A 189 -10.84 -2.19 -2.86
CA ALA A 189 -11.73 -1.59 -1.87
C ALA A 189 -11.14 -1.79 -0.46
N MET A 190 -10.26 -0.89 -0.03
CA MET A 190 -9.68 -0.90 1.32
C MET A 190 -10.05 0.37 2.10
N ASN A 191 -10.28 0.21 3.42
CA ASN A 191 -10.31 1.34 4.33
C ASN A 191 -8.88 1.68 4.74
N ASN A 192 -8.42 2.88 4.42
CA ASN A 192 -7.02 3.26 4.65
C ASN A 192 -6.67 3.24 6.15
N PRO A 193 -5.72 2.41 6.60
CA PRO A 193 -5.34 2.30 8.02
C PRO A 193 -4.77 3.59 8.61
N PHE A 194 -4.10 4.39 7.77
CA PHE A 194 -3.53 5.70 8.12
C PHE A 194 -4.60 6.80 8.18
N ALA A 195 -5.86 6.48 7.85
CA ALA A 195 -6.95 7.41 8.02
C ALA A 195 -7.43 7.47 9.47
N GLY A 196 -7.51 8.70 10.00
CA GLY A 196 -8.10 8.96 11.32
C GLY A 196 -7.18 8.66 12.49
N VAL A 197 -5.87 8.54 12.25
CA VAL A 197 -4.88 8.42 13.33
C VAL A 197 -4.89 9.69 14.18
N TYR A 198 -5.00 9.53 15.49
CA TYR A 198 -4.98 10.63 16.44
C TYR A 198 -3.55 11.02 16.80
N TYR A 199 -3.24 12.30 16.68
CA TYR A 199 -2.02 12.96 17.14
C TYR A 199 -2.35 14.43 17.41
N ASP A 200 -1.60 15.06 18.32
CA ASP A 200 -1.73 16.48 18.61
C ASP A 200 -1.21 17.30 17.42
N ARG A 201 -2.07 18.17 16.87
CA ARG A 201 -1.75 18.99 15.69
C ARG A 201 -1.00 20.27 16.08
N ASP A 202 -1.17 20.71 17.31
CA ASP A 202 -0.62 21.97 17.83
C ASP A 202 0.68 21.72 18.62
N ALA A 203 0.97 20.46 18.97
CA ALA A 203 2.24 20.06 19.57
C ALA A 203 3.45 20.52 18.75
N GLY A 204 4.32 21.32 19.38
CA GLY A 204 5.54 21.84 18.76
C GLY A 204 5.32 22.89 17.67
N VAL A 205 4.07 23.35 17.47
CA VAL A 205 3.76 24.45 16.54
C VAL A 205 3.93 25.77 17.27
N SER A 206 5.01 26.48 16.96
CA SER A 206 5.19 27.86 17.39
C SER A 206 4.71 28.82 16.32
N ASP A 207 3.81 29.72 16.68
CA ASP A 207 3.42 30.81 15.80
C ASP A 207 4.60 31.74 15.56
N ARG A 208 4.85 32.06 14.28
CA ARG A 208 5.85 33.06 13.94
C ARG A 208 5.32 34.43 14.35
N LEU A 209 5.96 35.01 15.37
CA LEU A 209 5.67 36.39 15.75
C LEU A 209 6.18 37.35 14.68
N PRO A 210 5.44 38.43 14.39
CA PRO A 210 5.92 39.49 13.51
C PRO A 210 7.19 40.13 14.10
N VAL A 211 8.17 40.39 13.23
CA VAL A 211 9.40 41.06 13.64
C VAL A 211 9.06 42.45 14.18
N PRO A 212 9.51 42.82 15.40
CA PRO A 212 9.20 44.12 15.97
C PRO A 212 9.82 45.26 15.14
N THR A 213 9.08 46.36 14.97
CA THR A 213 9.51 47.51 14.16
C THR A 213 10.79 48.16 14.68
N THR A 214 11.05 48.08 15.99
CA THR A 214 12.31 48.53 16.58
C THR A 214 13.52 47.73 16.12
N ALA A 215 13.38 46.42 15.94
CA ALA A 215 14.44 45.57 15.40
C ALA A 215 14.65 45.83 13.90
N LEU A 216 13.56 46.06 13.14
CA LEU A 216 13.64 46.44 11.73
C LEU A 216 14.42 47.75 11.52
N ARG A 217 14.14 48.78 12.33
CA ARG A 217 14.85 50.07 12.27
C ARG A 217 16.32 49.97 12.64
N LYS A 218 16.65 49.20 13.68
CA LYS A 218 18.04 48.92 14.03
C LYS A 218 18.78 48.25 12.87
N LEU A 219 18.17 47.23 12.27
CA LEU A 219 18.76 46.52 11.14
C LEU A 219 18.96 47.43 9.91
N GLN A 220 18.01 48.34 9.64
CA GLN A 220 18.15 49.35 8.59
C GLN A 220 19.29 50.33 8.88
N GLN A 221 19.43 50.80 10.11
CA GLN A 221 20.54 51.68 10.51
C GLN A 221 21.90 51.00 10.31
N GLU A 222 22.03 49.74 10.72
CA GLU A 222 23.24 48.93 10.49
C GLU A 222 23.52 48.74 8.98
N CYS A 223 22.49 48.54 8.16
CA CYS A 223 22.65 48.45 6.71
C CYS A 223 23.18 49.77 6.10
N HIS A 224 22.72 50.92 6.59
CA HIS A 224 23.21 52.23 6.15
C HIS A 224 24.64 52.53 6.62
N LEU A 225 25.05 52.02 7.79
CA LEU A 225 26.41 52.20 8.29
C LEU A 225 27.45 51.40 7.50
N LEU A 226 27.09 50.22 7.02
CA LEU A 226 27.98 49.34 6.24
C LEU A 226 28.07 49.72 4.75
N ASP A 227 27.06 50.41 4.22
CA ASP A 227 27.05 51.06 2.90
C ASP A 227 27.51 50.18 1.71
N ASP A 228 26.97 48.96 1.62
CA ASP A 228 27.25 48.04 0.51
C ASP A 228 25.99 47.63 -0.27
N ASP A 229 26.15 47.26 -1.55
CA ASP A 229 25.04 46.99 -2.49
C ASP A 229 24.02 45.96 -1.96
N LEU A 230 24.49 44.91 -1.28
CA LEU A 230 23.62 43.87 -0.72
C LEU A 230 22.82 44.42 0.48
N ARG A 231 23.42 45.28 1.29
CA ARG A 231 22.82 45.87 2.50
C ARG A 231 21.82 46.96 2.12
N TRP A 232 22.06 47.69 1.05
CA TRP A 232 21.06 48.58 0.44
C TRP A 232 19.82 47.83 -0.05
N LEU A 233 20.00 46.66 -0.67
CA LEU A 233 18.87 45.81 -1.11
C LEU A 233 18.06 45.28 0.08
N VAL A 234 18.75 44.87 1.16
CA VAL A 234 18.11 44.48 2.42
C VAL A 234 17.36 45.66 3.06
N ALA A 235 17.98 46.84 3.15
CA ALA A 235 17.34 48.04 3.71
C ALA A 235 16.07 48.44 2.95
N LEU A 236 16.11 48.38 1.61
CA LEU A 236 14.97 48.63 0.74
C LEU A 236 13.83 47.62 0.98
N TYR A 237 14.17 46.33 1.08
CA TYR A 237 13.20 45.28 1.37
C TYR A 237 12.56 45.48 2.76
N LEU A 238 13.34 45.81 3.79
CA LEU A 238 12.84 46.08 5.15
C LEU A 238 11.93 47.31 5.21
N ALA A 239 12.24 48.37 4.45
CA ALA A 239 11.40 49.57 4.36
C ALA A 239 9.99 49.28 3.82
N SER A 240 9.85 48.23 3.00
CA SER A 240 8.53 47.79 2.50
C SER A 240 7.64 47.17 3.59
N PHE A 241 8.21 46.60 4.65
CA PHE A 241 7.46 46.03 5.79
C PHE A 241 6.93 47.09 6.73
N GLU A 242 7.63 48.21 6.89
CA GLU A 242 7.16 49.33 7.72
C GLU A 242 5.91 50.02 7.14
N ARG A 243 5.71 49.97 5.82
CA ARG A 243 4.57 50.60 5.13
C ARG A 243 3.27 49.80 5.16
N ARG A 244 3.27 48.56 5.65
CA ARG A 244 2.03 47.79 5.81
C ARG A 244 1.48 48.04 7.22
N PRO A 245 0.48 48.93 7.42
CA PRO A 245 -0.18 49.02 8.71
C PRO A 245 -0.74 47.64 9.06
N LYS A 246 -0.52 47.21 10.31
CA LYS A 246 -1.12 45.99 10.85
C LYS A 246 -2.62 46.02 10.51
N LEU A 247 -3.08 45.10 9.65
CA LEU A 247 -4.49 44.74 9.60
C LEU A 247 -4.81 44.16 10.97
N ALA A 248 -5.27 45.01 11.88
CA ALA A 248 -5.88 44.58 13.12
C ALA A 248 -7.01 43.61 12.77
N PRO A 249 -7.19 42.49 13.49
CA PRO A 249 -8.35 41.64 13.29
C PRO A 249 -9.59 42.51 13.50
N LEU A 250 -10.39 42.67 12.44
CA LEU A 250 -11.68 43.35 12.51
C LEU A 250 -12.49 42.66 13.62
N PRO A 251 -13.01 43.40 14.62
CA PRO A 251 -13.88 42.79 15.62
C PRO A 251 -15.07 42.18 14.87
N MET A 252 -15.30 40.89 15.06
CA MET A 252 -16.48 40.23 14.54
C MET A 252 -17.70 40.96 15.07
N ALA A 253 -18.40 41.66 14.17
CA ALA A 253 -19.69 42.26 14.45
C ALA A 253 -20.62 41.13 14.89
N VAL A 254 -20.86 41.05 16.21
CA VAL A 254 -21.97 40.32 16.78
C VAL A 254 -23.23 40.95 16.18
N LYS A 255 -23.82 40.27 15.21
CA LYS A 255 -25.15 40.60 14.70
C LYS A 255 -26.14 40.42 15.86
N ASN A 256 -26.45 41.53 16.51
CA ASN A 256 -27.72 41.71 17.20
C ASN A 256 -28.79 41.99 16.15
N GLU A 257 -29.63 41.00 15.86
CA GLU A 257 -30.98 41.16 15.30
C GLU A 257 -31.81 39.96 15.78
N LYS A 258 -32.52 40.12 16.90
CA LYS A 258 -33.97 40.39 17.01
C LYS A 258 -34.85 39.16 16.78
N LEU A 259 -35.39 38.60 17.88
CA LEU A 259 -36.80 38.69 18.30
C LEU A 259 -36.97 38.01 19.66
#